data_AF-A0A652KXS7-F1
#
_entry.id   AF-A0A652KXS7-F1
#
_cell.length_a   1.000
_cell.length_b   1.000
_cell.length_c   1.000
_cell.angle_alpha   90.00
_cell.angle_beta   90.00
_cell.angle_gamma   90.00
#
_symmetry.space_group_name_H-M   'P 1'
#
loop_
_entity.id
_entity.type
_entity.pdbx_description
1 polymer ?
#
loop_
_entity_poly.entity_id
_entity_poly.type
_entity_poly.pdbx_seq_one_letter_code
_entity_poly.pdbx_strand_id
1 'polypeptide(L)'
;MSGRTHARACPERTCVGCRERAAKSELLRIVVDEGEVVPDPRGTLPGRGAYVHPASVCLDLAVRRRAFPRAFKAKGPFDSAALQRFVER
;
A
#
# COMPACT_ATOMS: atom_id res chain seq x y z
N MET A 1 0.89 -4.88 33.91
CA MET A 1 0.83 -3.55 33.24
C MET A 1 2.13 -3.36 32.48
N SER A 2 2.23 -3.88 31.26
CA SER A 2 3.51 -3.93 30.54
C SER A 2 3.82 -2.59 29.88
N GLY A 3 4.56 -1.75 30.60
CA GLY A 3 5.32 -0.66 30.03
C GLY A 3 6.31 -1.23 29.01
N ARG A 4 6.01 -1.06 27.73
CA ARG A 4 7.00 -1.17 26.67
C ARG A 4 7.28 0.22 26.16
N THR A 5 8.35 0.81 26.67
CA THR A 5 9.04 1.91 25.99
C THR A 5 9.45 1.37 24.62
N HIS A 6 8.69 1.70 23.58
CA HIS A 6 9.05 1.39 22.22
C HIS A 6 10.31 2.20 21.89
N ALA A 7 11.49 1.60 21.99
CA ALA A 7 12.58 1.95 21.08
C ALA A 7 11.94 2.03 19.70
N ARG A 8 12.12 3.15 18.98
CA ARG A 8 11.45 3.48 17.71
C ARG A 8 11.56 2.30 16.74
N ALA A 9 10.64 1.34 16.85
CA ALA A 9 10.62 0.17 16.02
C ALA A 9 10.07 0.68 14.70
N CYS A 10 10.94 0.99 13.75
CA CYS A 10 10.56 1.28 12.38
C CYS A 10 9.81 0.05 11.86
N PRO A 11 8.47 0.10 11.78
CA PRO A 11 7.71 -1.09 11.48
C PRO A 11 7.95 -1.40 10.01
N GLU A 12 8.50 -2.57 9.71
CA GLU A 12 8.65 -3.02 8.32
C GLU A 12 7.31 -3.48 7.76
N ARG A 13 7.11 -3.25 6.46
CA ARG A 13 5.96 -3.75 5.71
C ARG A 13 6.44 -4.36 4.41
N THR A 14 5.62 -5.21 3.81
CA THR A 14 5.91 -5.84 2.53
C THR A 14 5.18 -5.09 1.42
N CYS A 15 5.92 -4.69 0.40
CA CYS A 15 5.38 -4.14 -0.83
C CYS A 15 4.53 -5.18 -1.56
N VAL A 16 3.28 -4.86 -1.90
CA VAL A 16 2.39 -5.79 -2.61
C VAL A 16 2.80 -6.02 -4.07
N GLY A 17 3.57 -5.11 -4.66
CA GLY A 17 4.11 -5.22 -6.02
C GLY A 17 5.33 -6.12 -6.11
N CYS A 18 6.47 -5.65 -5.59
CA CYS A 18 7.75 -6.37 -5.67
C CYS A 18 7.90 -7.50 -4.65
N ARG A 19 7.13 -7.50 -3.54
CA ARG A 19 7.22 -8.44 -2.41
C ARG A 19 8.41 -8.26 -1.48
N GLU A 20 9.18 -7.19 -1.64
CA GLU A 20 10.27 -6.83 -0.74
C GLU A 20 9.74 -6.19 0.55
N ARG A 21 10.53 -6.29 1.62
CA ARG A 21 10.27 -5.64 2.90
C ARG A 21 11.02 -4.31 2.92
N ALA A 22 10.33 -3.26 3.36
CA ALA A 22 10.93 -1.94 3.54
C ALA A 22 10.33 -1.28 4.78
N ALA A 23 10.94 -0.20 5.25
CA ALA A 23 10.41 0.55 6.36
C ALA A 23 9.03 1.12 5.98
N LYS A 24 8.09 1.21 6.95
CA LYS A 24 6.78 1.83 6.70
C LYS A 24 6.90 3.23 6.10
N SER A 25 7.95 3.99 6.45
CA SER A 25 8.22 5.33 5.91
C SER A 25 8.61 5.36 4.44
N GLU A 26 9.11 4.24 3.90
CA GLU A 26 9.53 4.11 2.49
C GLU A 26 8.40 3.56 1.60
N LEU A 27 7.28 3.19 2.22
CA LEU A 27 6.14 2.58 1.55
C LEU A 27 4.94 3.51 1.59
N LEU A 28 4.26 3.61 0.45
CA LEU A 28 2.99 4.27 0.32
C LEU A 28 1.87 3.32 0.77
N ARG A 29 1.09 3.73 1.78
CA ARG A 29 -0.16 3.05 2.10
C ARG A 29 -1.16 3.36 0.98
N ILE A 30 -1.86 2.33 0.54
CA ILE A 30 -2.95 2.41 -0.42
C ILE A 30 -4.19 1.77 0.19
N VAL A 31 -5.36 2.31 -0.13
CA VAL A 31 -6.66 1.78 0.31
C VAL A 31 -7.57 1.63 -0.90
N VAL A 32 -8.65 0.88 -0.72
CA VAL A 32 -9.73 0.81 -1.71
C VAL A 32 -10.85 1.72 -1.25
N ASP A 33 -11.24 2.63 -2.11
CA ASP A 33 -12.41 3.48 -1.96
C ASP A 33 -13.31 3.26 -3.18
N GLU A 34 -14.53 2.78 -2.96
CA GLU A 34 -15.53 2.50 -4.02
C GLU A 34 -15.04 1.70 -5.25
N GLY A 35 -14.00 0.86 -5.09
CA GLY A 35 -13.41 0.06 -6.17
C GLY A 35 -12.15 0.65 -6.80
N GLU A 36 -11.79 1.87 -6.42
CA GLU A 36 -10.55 2.54 -6.82
C GLU A 36 -9.46 2.36 -5.77
N VAL A 37 -8.23 2.17 -6.23
CA VAL A 37 -7.05 2.11 -5.37
C VAL A 37 -6.47 3.51 -5.23
N VAL A 38 -6.66 4.10 -4.05
CA VAL A 38 -6.25 5.47 -3.77
C VAL A 38 -5.03 5.52 -2.84
N PRO A 39 -4.11 6.48 -3.04
CA PRO A 39 -2.98 6.69 -2.15
C PRO A 39 -3.43 7.29 -0.81
N ASP A 40 -2.91 6.77 0.29
CA ASP A 40 -3.13 7.30 1.64
C ASP A 40 -1.80 7.56 2.37
N PRO A 41 -1.05 8.61 1.99
CA PRO A 41 0.23 8.94 2.63
C PRO A 41 0.06 9.30 4.12
N ARG A 42 -1.13 9.74 4.55
CA ARG A 42 -1.41 10.14 5.94
C ARG A 42 -1.84 8.96 6.81
N GLY A 43 -2.30 7.85 6.21
CA GLY A 43 -2.77 6.69 6.96
C GLY A 43 -4.13 6.90 7.63
N THR A 44 -4.92 7.88 7.18
CA THR A 44 -6.17 8.30 7.81
C THR A 44 -7.42 7.71 7.18
N LEU A 45 -7.30 7.12 5.98
CA LEU A 45 -8.47 6.61 5.28
C LEU A 45 -8.97 5.28 5.92
N PRO A 46 -10.30 5.12 6.06
CA PRO A 46 -10.88 3.91 6.61
C PRO A 46 -10.65 2.70 5.69
N GLY A 47 -10.84 1.50 6.23
CA GLY A 47 -10.76 0.27 5.46
C GLY A 47 -9.40 -0.42 5.45
N ARG A 48 -9.32 -1.49 4.65
CA ARG A 48 -8.15 -2.37 4.58
C ARG A 48 -7.05 -1.67 3.78
N GLY A 49 -5.93 -1.39 4.43
CA GLY A 49 -4.76 -0.81 3.77
C GLY A 49 -3.77 -1.87 3.29
N ALA A 50 -3.16 -1.61 2.15
CA ALA A 50 -1.98 -2.32 1.64
C ALA A 50 -0.82 -1.34 1.48
N TYR A 51 0.40 -1.86 1.27
CA TYR A 51 1.59 -1.04 1.13
C TYR A 51 2.29 -1.34 -0.19
N VAL A 52 2.74 -0.31 -0.90
CA VAL A 52 3.48 -0.41 -2.15
C VAL A 52 4.61 0.61 -2.15
N HIS A 53 5.73 0.35 -2.80
CA HIS A 53 6.71 1.41 -3.02
C HIS A 53 6.10 2.49 -3.90
N PRO A 54 6.40 3.79 -3.64
CA PRO A 54 6.00 4.90 -4.49
C PRO A 54 6.86 4.93 -5.78
N ALA A 55 6.79 3.85 -6.56
CA ALA A 55 7.55 3.65 -7.78
C ALA A 55 6.66 2.98 -8.83
N SER A 56 6.64 3.51 -10.05
CA SER A 56 5.83 3.00 -11.17
C SER A 56 6.02 1.51 -11.40
N VAL A 57 7.27 1.03 -11.31
CA VAL A 57 7.60 -0.40 -11.42
C VAL A 57 6.87 -1.27 -10.40
N CYS A 58 6.68 -0.80 -9.16
CA CYS A 58 5.96 -1.55 -8.14
C CYS A 58 4.44 -1.51 -8.35
N LEU A 59 3.92 -0.42 -8.91
CA LEU A 59 2.51 -0.32 -9.30
C LEU A 59 2.19 -1.30 -10.44
N ASP A 60 3.01 -1.30 -11.48
CA ASP A 60 2.87 -2.21 -12.62
C ASP A 60 2.95 -3.67 -12.18
N LEU A 61 3.90 -4.00 -11.31
CA LEU A 61 4.00 -5.34 -10.74
C LEU A 61 2.76 -5.71 -9.92
N ALA A 62 2.18 -4.76 -9.16
CA ALA A 62 0.97 -5.00 -8.38
C ALA A 62 -0.24 -5.30 -9.28
N VAL A 63 -0.40 -4.57 -10.38
CA VAL A 63 -1.44 -4.81 -11.40
C VAL A 63 -1.21 -6.16 -12.07
N ARG A 64 -0.03 -6.39 -12.65
CA ARG A 64 0.32 -7.62 -13.39
C ARG A 64 0.16 -8.88 -12.55
N ARG A 65 0.51 -8.83 -11.26
CA ARG A 65 0.41 -9.96 -10.33
C ARG A 65 -0.96 -10.12 -9.68
N ARG A 66 -1.93 -9.27 -10.01
CA ARG A 66 -3.26 -9.19 -9.37
C ARG A 66 -3.12 -9.10 -7.84
N ALA A 67 -2.26 -8.20 -7.38
CA ALA A 67 -1.94 -8.04 -5.97
C ALA A 67 -3.10 -7.36 -5.20
N PHE A 68 -3.83 -6.42 -5.80
CA PHE A 68 -4.91 -5.68 -5.14
C PHE A 68 -6.07 -6.58 -4.65
N PRO A 69 -6.64 -7.49 -5.47
CA PRO A 69 -7.67 -8.40 -4.97
C PRO A 69 -7.23 -9.24 -3.77
N ARG A 70 -5.96 -9.67 -3.76
CA ARG A 70 -5.40 -10.46 -2.65
C ARG A 70 -5.18 -9.61 -1.42
N ALA A 71 -4.63 -8.40 -1.60
CA ALA A 71 -4.31 -7.49 -0.52
C ALA A 71 -5.58 -6.97 0.18
N PHE A 72 -6.60 -6.63 -0.60
CA PHE A 72 -7.86 -6.07 -0.12
C PHE A 72 -8.95 -7.12 0.16
N LYS A 73 -8.73 -8.39 -0.18
CA LYS A 73 -9.72 -9.48 -0.04
C LYS A 73 -11.07 -9.14 -0.70
N ALA A 74 -11.04 -8.36 -1.78
CA ALA A 74 -12.21 -7.94 -2.53
C ALA A 74 -12.09 -8.41 -3.98
N LYS A 75 -13.24 -8.69 -4.59
CA LYS A 75 -13.35 -9.03 -6.01
C LYS A 75 -13.73 -7.77 -6.75
N GLY A 76 -13.02 -7.47 -7.82
CA GLY A 76 -13.36 -6.37 -8.71
C GLY A 76 -12.17 -5.98 -9.59
N PRO A 77 -12.43 -5.27 -10.69
CA PRO A 77 -11.40 -4.43 -11.27
C PRO A 77 -11.02 -3.39 -10.20
N PHE A 78 -9.72 -3.26 -9.97
CA PHE A 78 -9.18 -2.23 -9.11
C PHE A 78 -8.55 -1.21 -10.04
N ASP A 79 -9.13 -0.01 -10.12
CA ASP A 79 -8.50 1.07 -10.88
C ASP A 79 -7.29 1.59 -10.08
N SER A 80 -6.15 1.71 -10.74
CA SER A 80 -4.90 2.22 -10.16
C SER A 80 -4.45 3.54 -10.77
N ALA A 81 -5.27 4.16 -11.64
CA ALA A 81 -4.95 5.42 -12.29
C ALA A 81 -4.73 6.57 -11.30
N ALA A 82 -5.47 6.59 -10.18
CA ALA A 82 -5.27 7.57 -9.11
C ALA A 82 -3.90 7.40 -8.43
N LEU A 83 -3.46 6.15 -8.26
CA LEU A 83 -2.18 5.80 -7.65
C LEU A 83 -0.99 6.11 -8.57
N GLN A 84 -1.11 5.85 -9.88
CA GLN A 84 -0.10 6.19 -10.88
C GLN A 84 0.15 7.70 -10.94
N ARG A 85 -0.92 8.49 -11.03
CA ARG A 85 -0.85 9.96 -11.02
C ARG A 85 -0.20 10.54 -9.76
N PHE A 86 -0.32 9.84 -8.63
CA PHE A 86 0.32 10.27 -7.39
C PHE A 86 1.83 10.01 -7.38
N VAL A 87 2.28 8.91 -7.99
CA VAL A 87 3.70 8.55 -8.04
C VAL A 87 4.47 9.31 -9.12
N GLU A 88 3.78 9.73 -10.19
CA GLU A 88 4.37 10.51 -11.29
C GLU A 88 4.43 12.02 -11.02
N ARG A 89 3.87 12.49 -9.90
CA ARG A 89 3.90 13.89 -9.45
C ARG A 89 5.05 14.17 -8.49
#